data_AF-A0A7S0MSA0-F1
#
_entry.id   AF-A0A7S0MSA0-F1
#
_cell.length_a   1.000
_cell.length_b   1.000
_cell.length_c   1.000
_cell.angle_alpha   90.00
_cell.angle_beta   90.00
_cell.angle_gamma   90.00
#
_symmetry.space_group_name_H-M   'P 1'
#
loop_
_entity.id
_entity.type
_entity.pdbx_description
1 polymer ?
#
loop_
_entity_poly.entity_id
_entity_poly.type
_entity_poly.pdbx_seq_one_letter_code
_entity_poly.pdbx_strand_id
1 'polypeptide(L)'
;DVIHRVTTSHSAIARITKEVLEDFERENVAYLELRTTPKNRPEVSMTKRSYVEAVLQAMKEYNHQGAEIDGAKPIRSLMARLLLSIDRRETSDAALETVQLAASLQKQGVVGIDLSGNPTVGEWGTFEPALVLARDLGLKVTVHCAEVHNP
;
A
#
# COMPACT_ATOMS: atom_id res chain seq x y z
N ASP A 1 7.03 -1.27 -18.53
CA ASP A 1 6.11 -0.58 -17.62
C ASP A 1 6.43 0.90 -17.59
N VAL A 2 5.52 1.76 -18.05
CA VAL A 2 5.71 3.22 -18.14
C VAL A 2 5.37 3.91 -16.82
N ILE A 3 4.34 3.46 -16.12
CA ILE A 3 3.86 4.06 -14.86
C ILE A 3 4.96 3.98 -13.82
N HIS A 4 5.53 2.78 -13.64
CA HIS A 4 6.64 2.59 -12.72
C HIS A 4 7.86 3.46 -13.07
N ARG A 5 8.07 3.87 -14.33
CA ARG A 5 9.18 4.73 -14.72
C ARG A 5 8.96 6.22 -14.47
N VAL A 6 7.73 6.65 -14.19
CA VAL A 6 7.41 8.06 -13.93
C VAL A 6 7.03 8.32 -12.47
N THR A 7 6.67 7.28 -11.71
CA THR A 7 6.40 7.37 -10.26
C THR A 7 7.64 6.91 -9.46
N THR A 8 8.79 7.56 -9.67
CA THR A 8 10.10 7.04 -9.19
C THR A 8 10.65 7.73 -7.94
N SER A 9 10.16 8.91 -7.56
CA SER A 9 10.67 9.67 -6.41
C SER A 9 9.68 9.68 -5.24
N HIS A 10 10.17 9.91 -4.01
CA HIS A 10 9.31 10.10 -2.84
C HIS A 10 8.29 11.23 -3.05
N SER A 11 8.69 12.32 -3.73
CA SER A 11 7.80 13.43 -4.06
C SER A 11 6.68 13.03 -5.03
N ALA A 12 6.99 12.22 -6.05
CA ALA A 12 6.00 11.69 -6.96
C ALA A 12 5.01 10.75 -6.23
N ILE A 13 5.53 9.87 -5.36
CA ILE A 13 4.70 8.97 -4.56
C ILE A 13 3.79 9.73 -3.60
N ALA A 14 4.32 10.75 -2.91
CA ALA A 14 3.51 11.58 -2.02
C ALA A 14 2.41 12.32 -2.78
N ARG A 15 2.74 12.88 -3.96
CA ARG A 15 1.78 13.58 -4.82
C ARG A 15 0.64 12.67 -5.26
N ILE A 16 0.95 11.54 -5.90
CA ILE A 16 -0.10 10.64 -6.42
C ILE A 16 -0.93 10.02 -5.30
N THR A 17 -0.35 9.84 -4.10
CA THR A 17 -1.11 9.38 -2.94
C THR A 17 -2.18 10.40 -2.56
N LYS A 18 -1.85 11.71 -2.51
CA LYS A 18 -2.82 12.77 -2.23
C LYS A 18 -3.88 12.87 -3.32
N GLU A 19 -3.47 12.88 -4.59
CA GLU A 19 -4.40 12.97 -5.73
C GLU A 19 -5.42 11.81 -5.72
N VAL A 20 -5.00 10.58 -5.39
CA VAL A 20 -5.90 9.44 -5.24
C VAL A 20 -6.91 9.64 -4.10
N LEU A 21 -6.48 10.19 -2.96
CA LEU A 21 -7.38 10.48 -1.84
C LEU A 21 -8.39 11.57 -2.21
N GLU A 22 -7.95 12.62 -2.91
CA GLU A 22 -8.81 13.71 -3.42
C GLU A 22 -9.86 13.21 -4.42
N ASP A 23 -9.49 12.29 -5.31
CA ASP A 23 -10.41 11.69 -6.27
C ASP A 23 -11.49 10.88 -5.54
N PHE A 24 -11.11 9.99 -4.61
CA PHE A 24 -12.07 9.17 -3.87
C PHE A 24 -12.96 10.00 -2.94
N GLU A 25 -12.42 11.04 -2.31
CA GLU A 25 -13.23 11.93 -1.46
C GLU A 25 -14.27 12.71 -2.28
N ARG A 26 -13.91 13.18 -3.49
CA ARG A 26 -14.87 13.81 -4.42
C ARG A 26 -16.01 12.89 -4.83
N GLU A 27 -15.76 11.58 -4.85
CA GLU A 27 -16.77 10.55 -5.11
C GLU A 27 -17.55 10.11 -3.85
N ASN A 28 -17.41 10.83 -2.73
CA ASN A 28 -18.06 10.55 -1.45
C ASN A 28 -17.63 9.21 -0.82
N VAL A 29 -16.44 8.70 -1.14
CA VAL A 29 -15.88 7.56 -0.40
C VAL A 29 -15.59 8.01 1.03
N ALA A 30 -16.19 7.31 2.00
CA ALA A 30 -15.98 7.59 3.42
C ALA A 30 -14.80 6.79 4.01
N TYR A 31 -14.47 5.64 3.40
CA TYR A 31 -13.41 4.74 3.85
C TYR A 31 -12.69 4.11 2.66
N LEU A 32 -11.36 4.16 2.66
CA LEU A 32 -10.50 3.61 1.60
C LEU A 32 -9.40 2.74 2.20
N GLU A 33 -9.26 1.51 1.70
CA GLU A 33 -8.03 0.73 1.82
C GLU A 33 -7.22 0.89 0.53
N LEU A 34 -6.22 1.77 0.57
CA LEU A 34 -5.28 1.92 -0.53
C LEU A 34 -4.30 0.74 -0.48
N ARG A 35 -4.04 0.11 -1.63
CA ARG A 35 -3.03 -0.94 -1.75
C ARG A 35 -1.89 -0.49 -2.66
N THR A 36 -0.66 -0.82 -2.29
CA THR A 36 0.51 -0.50 -3.11
C THR A 36 1.65 -1.48 -2.85
N THR A 37 2.43 -1.78 -3.88
CA THR A 37 3.62 -2.62 -3.78
C THR A 37 4.85 -1.76 -3.41
N PRO A 38 5.45 -1.92 -2.22
CA PRO A 38 6.65 -1.18 -1.84
C PRO A 38 7.80 -1.40 -2.83
N LYS A 39 8.47 -0.32 -3.23
CA LYS A 39 9.56 -0.39 -4.22
C LYS A 39 10.92 -0.12 -3.58
N ASN A 40 11.92 -0.90 -3.98
CA ASN A 40 13.33 -0.62 -3.73
C ASN A 40 13.97 -0.15 -5.04
N ARG A 41 14.56 1.05 -5.02
CA ARG A 41 15.18 1.72 -6.18
C ARG A 41 16.45 2.46 -5.73
N PRO A 42 17.58 1.75 -5.69
CA PRO A 42 18.87 2.31 -5.27
C PRO A 42 19.28 3.53 -6.10
N GLU A 43 18.92 3.59 -7.38
CA GLU A 43 19.25 4.67 -8.32
C GLU A 43 18.68 6.04 -7.91
N VAL A 44 17.70 6.06 -7.02
CA VAL A 44 17.05 7.27 -6.46
C VAL A 44 16.99 7.21 -4.93
N SER A 45 17.83 6.38 -4.29
CA SER A 45 17.90 6.22 -2.83
C SER A 45 16.56 5.86 -2.17
N MET A 46 15.72 5.07 -2.84
CA MET A 46 14.43 4.64 -2.33
C MET A 46 14.51 3.20 -1.86
N THR A 47 14.08 2.94 -0.63
CA THR A 47 13.91 1.60 -0.06
C THR A 47 12.43 1.29 0.07
N LYS A 48 12.06 0.01 0.26
CA LYS A 48 10.66 -0.35 0.57
C LYS A 48 10.12 0.47 1.75
N ARG A 49 10.92 0.63 2.81
CA ARG A 49 10.57 1.44 3.98
C ARG A 49 10.34 2.90 3.61
N SER A 50 11.30 3.56 2.96
CA SER A 50 11.16 4.99 2.66
C SER A 50 10.04 5.28 1.66
N TYR A 51 9.76 4.33 0.75
CA TYR A 51 8.57 4.36 -0.10
C TYR A 51 7.27 4.39 0.74
N VAL A 52 7.10 3.44 1.66
CA VAL A 52 5.88 3.32 2.47
C VAL A 52 5.74 4.52 3.42
N GLU A 53 6.84 5.00 3.99
CA GLU A 53 6.86 6.20 4.83
C GLU A 53 6.40 7.44 4.05
N ALA A 54 6.77 7.59 2.77
CA ALA A 54 6.28 8.68 1.92
C ALA A 54 4.76 8.59 1.68
N VAL A 55 4.21 7.38 1.46
CA VAL A 55 2.76 7.16 1.32
C VAL A 55 2.04 7.52 2.62
N LEU A 56 2.48 6.98 3.75
CA LEU A 56 1.86 7.22 5.06
C LEU A 56 1.94 8.69 5.47
N GLN A 57 3.05 9.36 5.20
CA GLN A 57 3.20 10.79 5.46
C GLN A 57 2.24 11.61 4.60
N ALA A 58 2.08 11.27 3.31
CA ALA A 58 1.12 11.92 2.43
C ALA A 58 -0.33 11.73 2.89
N MET A 59 -0.72 10.50 3.30
CA MET A 59 -2.04 10.21 3.87
C MET A 59 -2.28 11.01 5.16
N LYS A 60 -1.27 11.12 6.02
CA LYS A 60 -1.34 11.89 7.27
C LYS A 60 -1.54 13.38 7.00
N GLU A 61 -0.74 13.95 6.09
CA GLU A 61 -0.85 15.35 5.68
C GLU A 61 -2.23 15.67 5.10
N TYR A 62 -2.75 14.78 4.23
CA TYR A 62 -4.08 14.93 3.64
C TYR A 62 -5.17 15.05 4.72
N ASN A 63 -5.14 14.14 5.70
CA ASN A 63 -6.11 14.14 6.81
C ASN A 63 -5.99 15.36 7.74
N HIS A 64 -4.81 15.98 7.84
CA HIS A 64 -4.62 17.19 8.63
C HIS A 64 -5.09 18.46 7.91
N GLN A 65 -4.96 18.52 6.58
CA GLN A 65 -5.34 19.70 5.78
C GLN A 65 -6.85 19.94 5.72
N GLY A 66 -7.67 18.88 5.81
CA GLY A 66 -9.12 19.01 5.86
C GLY A 66 -9.67 19.68 7.12
N ALA A 67 -8.87 19.92 8.17
CA ALA A 67 -9.40 20.39 9.46
C ALA A 67 -9.64 21.91 9.57
N GLU A 68 -9.17 22.74 8.61
CA GLU A 68 -9.10 24.20 8.76
C GLU A 68 -9.71 24.99 7.59
N ILE A 69 -11.03 24.88 7.38
CA ILE A 69 -11.77 25.89 6.62
C ILE A 69 -12.94 26.37 7.49
N ASP A 70 -12.93 27.65 7.86
CA ASP A 70 -14.01 28.40 8.52
C ASP A 70 -14.55 27.86 9.87
N GLY A 71 -13.71 27.22 10.68
CA GLY A 71 -14.09 26.78 12.04
C GLY A 71 -15.12 25.64 12.08
N ALA A 72 -15.52 25.12 10.92
CA ALA A 72 -16.36 23.94 10.80
C ALA A 72 -15.50 22.78 10.27
N LYS A 73 -15.37 21.69 11.04
CA LYS A 73 -14.81 20.44 10.50
C LYS A 73 -15.65 20.03 9.28
N PRO A 74 -15.04 19.74 8.12
CA PRO A 74 -15.77 19.14 7.02
C PRO A 74 -16.51 17.91 7.53
N ILE A 75 -17.79 17.83 7.21
CA ILE A 75 -18.72 16.82 7.72
C ILE A 75 -18.32 15.39 7.29
N ARG A 76 -17.37 15.25 6.35
CA ARG A 76 -16.85 13.97 5.86
C ARG A 76 -15.35 14.12 5.60
N SER A 77 -14.51 13.51 6.44
CA SER A 77 -13.11 13.26 6.10
C SER A 77 -12.99 11.80 5.65
N LEU A 78 -12.52 11.57 4.42
CA LEU A 78 -12.16 10.22 3.96
C LEU A 78 -11.20 9.55 4.97
N MET A 79 -11.58 8.39 5.50
CA MET A 79 -10.68 7.58 6.34
C MET A 79 -9.88 6.60 5.48
N ALA A 80 -8.57 6.82 5.37
CA ALA A 80 -7.71 5.93 4.61
C ALA A 80 -6.89 4.96 5.50
N ARG A 81 -6.70 3.73 5.04
CA ARG A 81 -5.79 2.70 5.58
C ARG A 81 -4.95 2.12 4.44
N LEU A 82 -3.83 1.50 4.79
CA LEU A 82 -2.85 1.02 3.82
C LEU A 82 -2.70 -0.51 3.87
N LEU A 83 -2.72 -1.15 2.71
CA LEU A 83 -2.31 -2.54 2.51
C LEU A 83 -0.98 -2.55 1.75
N LEU A 84 -0.01 -3.34 2.21
CA LEU A 84 1.22 -3.55 1.44
C LEU A 84 1.05 -4.77 0.53
N SER A 85 1.20 -4.56 -0.77
CA SER A 85 1.10 -5.62 -1.76
C SER A 85 2.43 -6.35 -1.94
N ILE A 86 2.37 -7.67 -1.95
CA ILE A 86 3.43 -8.57 -2.43
C ILE A 86 3.17 -8.84 -3.91
N ASP A 87 4.14 -8.56 -4.76
CA ASP A 87 4.06 -8.88 -6.19
C ASP A 87 4.43 -10.34 -6.42
N ARG A 88 3.63 -11.09 -7.19
CA ARG A 88 3.90 -12.50 -7.54
C ARG A 88 5.23 -12.75 -8.27
N ARG A 89 5.95 -11.70 -8.69
CA ARG A 89 7.33 -11.80 -9.21
C ARG A 89 8.41 -11.78 -8.12
N GLU A 90 8.07 -11.46 -6.88
CA GLU A 90 9.01 -11.41 -5.77
C GLU A 90 9.38 -12.80 -5.26
N THR A 91 10.52 -12.87 -4.56
CA THR A 91 10.96 -14.08 -3.85
C THR A 91 10.25 -14.22 -2.50
N SER A 92 10.33 -15.41 -1.90
CA SER A 92 9.82 -15.66 -0.54
C SER A 92 10.44 -14.68 0.49
N ASP A 93 11.75 -14.42 0.41
CA ASP A 93 12.43 -13.51 1.34
C ASP A 93 11.93 -12.06 1.19
N ALA A 94 11.73 -11.61 -0.05
CA ALA A 94 11.21 -10.27 -0.33
C ALA A 94 9.74 -10.13 0.13
N ALA A 95 8.94 -11.20 0.02
CA ALA A 95 7.59 -11.25 0.56
C ALA A 95 7.59 -11.16 2.10
N LEU A 96 8.47 -11.92 2.77
CA LEU A 96 8.64 -11.87 4.23
C LEU A 96 9.09 -10.48 4.71
N GLU A 97 10.02 -9.84 3.99
CA GLU A 97 10.45 -8.47 4.27
C GLU A 97 9.26 -7.49 4.23
N THR A 98 8.39 -7.60 3.21
CA THR A 98 7.19 -6.77 3.09
C THR A 98 6.23 -6.98 4.27
N VAL A 99 6.06 -8.22 4.73
CA VAL A 99 5.23 -8.55 5.91
C VAL A 99 5.80 -7.96 7.19
N GLN A 100 7.11 -8.09 7.42
CA GLN A 100 7.78 -7.51 8.57
C GLN A 100 7.68 -5.98 8.58
N LEU A 101 7.85 -5.36 7.41
CA LEU A 101 7.67 -3.92 7.24
C LEU A 101 6.24 -3.50 7.60
N ALA A 102 5.22 -4.18 7.05
CA ALA A 102 3.82 -3.91 7.35
C ALA A 102 3.53 -4.02 8.86
N ALA A 103 4.01 -5.08 9.51
CA ALA A 103 3.83 -5.31 10.94
C ALA A 103 4.43 -4.17 11.77
N SER A 104 5.59 -3.64 11.37
CA SER A 104 6.26 -2.52 12.05
C SER A 104 5.52 -1.17 11.91
N LEU A 105 4.66 -1.04 10.90
CA LEU A 105 3.96 0.20 10.54
C LEU A 105 2.46 0.18 10.88
N GLN A 106 1.98 -0.83 11.61
CA GLN A 106 0.55 -0.96 11.95
C GLN A 106 -0.02 0.28 12.66
N LYS A 107 0.72 0.82 13.64
CA LYS A 107 0.33 2.02 14.38
C LYS A 107 0.27 3.29 13.52
N GLN A 108 0.83 3.26 12.31
CA GLN A 108 0.86 4.39 11.39
C GLN A 108 -0.23 4.31 10.31
N GLY A 109 -1.02 3.23 10.28
CA GLY A 109 -2.16 3.08 9.37
C GLY A 109 -2.07 1.91 8.39
N VAL A 110 -1.01 1.09 8.45
CA VAL A 110 -0.96 -0.18 7.72
C VAL A 110 -1.84 -1.22 8.42
N VAL A 111 -2.74 -1.88 7.70
CA VAL A 111 -3.71 -2.81 8.28
C VAL A 111 -3.63 -4.22 7.71
N GLY A 112 -2.89 -4.43 6.62
CA GLY A 112 -2.84 -5.74 6.00
C GLY A 112 -1.89 -5.89 4.83
N ILE A 113 -1.95 -7.07 4.24
CA ILE A 113 -1.16 -7.55 3.12
C ILE A 113 -2.10 -7.96 1.98
N ASP A 114 -1.68 -7.65 0.77
CA ASP A 114 -2.31 -8.05 -0.50
C ASP A 114 -1.35 -8.94 -1.29
N LEU A 115 -1.80 -10.08 -1.82
CA LEU A 115 -1.04 -10.84 -2.83
C LEU A 115 -1.61 -10.54 -4.22
N SER A 116 -0.81 -9.94 -5.10
CA SER A 116 -1.24 -9.46 -6.42
C SER A 116 -0.12 -9.52 -7.46
N GLY A 117 -0.15 -8.68 -8.50
CA GLY A 117 0.76 -8.77 -9.65
C GLY A 117 0.27 -9.77 -10.70
N ASN A 118 1.09 -10.08 -11.70
CA ASN A 118 0.68 -10.93 -12.83
C ASN A 118 0.23 -12.33 -12.33
N PRO A 119 -1.03 -12.76 -12.57
CA PRO A 119 -1.53 -14.04 -12.08
C PRO A 119 -0.95 -15.27 -12.79
N THR A 120 -0.21 -15.09 -13.90
CA THR A 120 0.43 -16.19 -14.64
C THR A 120 1.88 -16.45 -14.21
N VAL A 121 2.37 -15.80 -13.14
CA VAL A 121 3.73 -15.97 -12.64
C VAL A 121 3.72 -16.21 -11.14
N GLY A 122 4.78 -16.83 -10.64
CA GLY A 122 4.93 -17.19 -9.24
C GLY A 122 4.17 -18.46 -8.87
N GLU A 123 4.52 -19.02 -7.72
CA GLU A 123 3.95 -20.26 -7.19
C GLU A 123 3.38 -19.98 -5.79
N TRP A 124 2.23 -20.58 -5.45
CA TRP A 124 1.58 -20.35 -4.15
C TRP A 124 2.50 -20.62 -2.96
N GLY A 125 3.27 -21.73 -3.02
CA GLY A 125 4.20 -22.13 -1.97
C GLY A 125 5.31 -21.10 -1.68
N THR A 126 5.59 -20.19 -2.62
CA THR A 126 6.55 -19.08 -2.40
C THR A 126 6.00 -18.03 -1.45
N PHE A 127 4.68 -17.80 -1.44
CA PHE A 127 4.05 -16.70 -0.71
C PHE A 127 3.32 -17.15 0.55
N GLU A 128 2.89 -18.43 0.60
CA GLU A 128 2.19 -19.00 1.74
C GLU A 128 2.88 -18.72 3.09
N PRO A 129 4.22 -18.92 3.26
CA PRO A 129 4.87 -18.64 4.53
C PRO A 129 4.74 -17.18 4.97
N ALA A 130 4.86 -16.23 4.03
CA ALA A 130 4.71 -14.81 4.32
C ALA A 130 3.26 -14.45 4.70
N LEU A 131 2.27 -15.03 4.00
CA LEU A 131 0.86 -14.79 4.30
C LEU A 131 0.42 -15.41 5.63
N VAL A 132 1.00 -16.55 6.02
CA VAL A 132 0.82 -17.15 7.36
C VAL A 132 1.41 -16.21 8.42
N LEU A 133 2.67 -15.78 8.25
CA LEU A 133 3.32 -14.85 9.17
C LEU A 133 2.53 -13.54 9.32
N ALA A 134 1.95 -13.02 8.24
CA ALA A 134 1.14 -11.81 8.29
C ALA A 134 -0.05 -11.97 9.26
N ARG A 135 -0.76 -13.09 9.20
CA ARG A 135 -1.86 -13.38 10.13
C ARG A 135 -1.37 -13.53 11.56
N ASP A 136 -0.25 -14.22 11.77
CA ASP A 136 0.35 -14.42 13.10
C ASP A 136 0.77 -13.10 13.75
N LEU A 137 1.17 -12.10 12.94
CA LEU A 137 1.50 -10.74 13.38
C LEU A 137 0.28 -9.80 13.50
N GLY A 138 -0.93 -10.32 13.31
CA GLY A 138 -2.19 -9.59 13.46
C GLY A 138 -2.63 -8.78 12.24
N LEU A 139 -1.92 -8.87 11.11
CA LEU A 139 -2.29 -8.21 9.86
C LEU A 139 -3.46 -8.94 9.19
N LYS A 140 -4.32 -8.16 8.50
CA LYS A 140 -5.32 -8.74 7.59
C LYS A 140 -4.65 -9.18 6.30
N VAL A 141 -5.22 -10.19 5.64
CA VAL A 141 -4.70 -10.73 4.38
C VAL A 141 -5.81 -10.73 3.35
N THR A 142 -5.53 -10.18 2.17
CA THR A 142 -6.35 -10.30 0.97
C THR A 142 -5.52 -10.88 -0.17
N VAL A 143 -6.15 -11.64 -1.05
CA VAL A 143 -5.47 -12.37 -2.12
C VAL A 143 -6.27 -12.20 -3.39
N HIS A 144 -5.63 -11.72 -4.46
CA HIS A 144 -6.21 -11.85 -5.78
C HIS A 144 -6.24 -13.34 -6.13
N CYS A 145 -7.41 -13.85 -6.50
CA CYS A 145 -7.63 -15.29 -6.63
C CYS A 145 -8.42 -15.57 -7.91
N ALA A 146 -8.06 -16.65 -8.60
CA ALA A 146 -8.74 -17.12 -9.82
C ALA A 146 -8.91 -16.06 -10.92
N GLU A 147 -7.93 -15.16 -11.07
CA GLU A 147 -7.91 -14.16 -12.15
C GLU A 147 -7.71 -14.81 -13.54
N VAL A 148 -7.09 -15.98 -13.58
CA VAL A 148 -6.90 -16.83 -14.76
C VAL A 148 -7.18 -18.28 -14.39
N HIS A 149 -7.40 -19.13 -15.39
CA HIS A 149 -7.47 -20.57 -15.18
C HIS A 149 -6.11 -21.09 -14.69
N ASN A 150 -6.10 -21.72 -13.52
CA ASN A 150 -4.92 -22.31 -12.90
C ASN A 150 -5.30 -23.71 -12.35
N PRO A 151 -5.17 -24.78 -13.18
CA PRO A 151 -5.63 -26.13 -12.87
C PRO A 151 -4.77 -26.89 -11.87
#